data_AF-A0AAP5Z2F5-F1
#
_entry.id   AF-A0AAP5Z2F5-F1
#
_cell.length_a   1.000
_cell.length_b   1.000
_cell.length_c   1.000
_cell.angle_alpha   90.00
_cell.angle_beta   90.00
_cell.angle_gamma   90.00
#
_symmetry.space_group_name_H-M   'P 1'
#
loop_
_entity.id
_entity.type
_entity.pdbx_description
1 polymer ?
#
loop_
_entity_poly.entity_id
_entity_poly.type
_entity_poly.pdbx_seq_one_letter_code
_entity_poly.pdbx_strand_id
1 'polypeptide(L)'
;VKHYGMQYFSIRVWSAPAALMNFVLLGWLLGTQNSKAPMWMVIITNVTNIALDLLFVMGLGWKVEGAALASVIADYSGMAFGLVCVWKTWQARQLPSPKQLLADTQHGLGRFVKLNRDIFLRSLCLQAAFSFMTFQGASFGDDVVAANAVLMSFLMMISYGMDGFAYAMEAMVGKAIGAKDRAQLSDSLIGTFFWSLIICLGLTVVFSLAGANLIAMITSIAI
;
A
#
# COMPACT_ATOMS: atom_id res chain seq x y z
N VAL A 1 8.28 5.54 -27.16
CA VAL A 1 7.48 5.29 -25.92
C VAL A 1 6.94 3.86 -25.86
N LYS A 2 6.14 3.38 -26.83
CA LYS A 2 5.57 2.01 -26.79
C LYS A 2 6.58 0.86 -26.61
N HIS A 3 7.75 0.91 -27.28
CA HIS A 3 8.79 -0.11 -27.15
C HIS A 3 9.37 -0.21 -25.73
N TYR A 4 9.77 0.94 -25.15
CA TYR A 4 10.24 1.01 -23.76
C TYR A 4 9.15 0.61 -22.74
N GLY A 5 7.88 0.95 -23.00
CA GLY A 5 6.77 0.54 -22.15
C GLY A 5 6.56 -0.98 -22.14
N MET A 6 6.67 -1.64 -23.29
CA MET A 6 6.58 -3.10 -23.39
C MET A 6 7.75 -3.82 -22.72
N GLN A 7 8.98 -3.31 -22.88
CA GLN A 7 10.17 -3.82 -22.18
C GLN A 7 10.05 -3.67 -20.67
N TYR A 8 9.60 -2.51 -20.19
CA TYR A 8 9.34 -2.30 -18.77
C TYR A 8 8.30 -3.30 -18.25
N PHE A 9 7.19 -3.44 -18.96
CA PHE A 9 6.09 -4.31 -18.55
C PHE A 9 6.49 -5.79 -18.53
N SER A 10 7.22 -6.28 -19.55
CA SER A 10 7.62 -7.69 -19.64
C SER A 10 8.57 -8.11 -18.52
N ILE A 11 9.35 -7.16 -17.98
CA ILE A 11 10.19 -7.39 -16.80
C ILE A 11 9.36 -7.23 -15.52
N ARG A 12 8.58 -6.15 -15.42
CA ARG A 12 7.83 -5.80 -14.19
C ARG A 12 6.75 -6.82 -13.84
N VAL A 13 6.18 -7.53 -14.82
CA VAL A 13 5.18 -8.59 -14.59
C VAL A 13 5.72 -9.70 -13.67
N TRP A 14 7.02 -9.96 -13.69
CA TRP A 14 7.66 -10.93 -12.79
C TRP A 14 7.67 -10.49 -11.33
N SER A 15 7.37 -9.22 -11.04
CA SER A 15 7.17 -8.77 -9.67
C SER A 15 5.80 -9.16 -9.10
N ALA A 16 4.82 -9.46 -9.95
CA ALA A 16 3.44 -9.70 -9.50
C ALA A 16 3.32 -10.79 -8.40
N PRO A 17 4.02 -11.95 -8.47
CA PRO A 17 3.98 -12.94 -7.40
C PRO A 17 4.55 -12.41 -6.08
N ALA A 18 5.67 -11.69 -6.13
CA ALA A 18 6.31 -11.12 -4.94
C ALA A 18 5.44 -10.01 -4.33
N ALA A 19 4.86 -9.14 -5.15
CA ALA A 19 3.94 -8.08 -4.71
C ALA A 19 2.69 -8.65 -4.02
N LEU A 20 2.06 -9.68 -4.60
CA LEU A 20 0.91 -10.35 -4.00
C LEU A 20 1.29 -11.02 -2.67
N MET A 21 2.45 -11.69 -2.61
CA MET A 21 2.94 -12.28 -1.37
C MET A 21 3.22 -11.21 -0.32
N ASN A 22 3.81 -10.07 -0.70
CA ASN A 22 4.04 -8.94 0.20
C ASN A 22 2.73 -8.44 0.82
N PHE A 23 1.63 -8.33 0.05
CA PHE A 23 0.34 -7.95 0.62
C PHE A 23 -0.17 -8.98 1.66
N VAL A 24 -0.02 -10.27 1.40
CA VAL A 24 -0.40 -11.33 2.35
C VAL A 24 0.46 -11.27 3.62
N LEU A 25 1.77 -11.09 3.48
CA LEU A 25 2.72 -10.98 4.59
C LEU A 25 2.42 -9.74 5.45
N LEU A 26 2.16 -8.60 4.82
CA LEU A 26 1.76 -7.36 5.51
C LEU A 26 0.49 -7.58 6.33
N GLY A 27 -0.57 -8.14 5.72
CA GLY A 27 -1.84 -8.39 6.39
C GLY A 27 -1.69 -9.34 7.58
N TRP A 28 -0.93 -10.43 7.43
CA TRP A 28 -0.69 -11.38 8.51
C TRP A 28 0.13 -10.79 9.67
N LEU A 29 1.21 -10.07 9.36
CA LEU A 29 2.06 -9.45 10.38
C LEU A 29 1.32 -8.35 11.15
N LEU A 30 0.50 -7.56 10.46
CA LEU A 30 -0.31 -6.54 11.11
C LEU A 30 -1.43 -7.15 11.95
N GLY A 31 -2.12 -8.18 11.43
CA GLY A 31 -3.15 -8.92 12.16
C GLY A 31 -2.61 -9.64 13.41
N THR A 32 -1.34 -10.04 13.40
CA THR A 32 -0.66 -10.60 14.59
C THR A 32 -0.12 -9.52 15.54
N GLN A 33 -0.39 -8.24 15.29
CA GLN A 33 0.08 -7.08 16.05
C GLN A 33 1.59 -6.83 16.02
N ASN A 34 2.29 -7.36 15.02
CA ASN A 34 3.69 -7.03 14.79
C ASN A 34 3.78 -5.90 13.77
N SER A 35 3.56 -4.64 14.21
CA SER A 35 3.61 -3.47 13.32
C SER A 35 5.02 -3.09 12.85
N LYS A 36 6.07 -3.53 13.57
CA LYS A 36 7.47 -3.23 13.22
C LYS A 36 7.94 -3.98 11.99
N ALA A 37 7.55 -5.24 11.82
CA ALA A 37 7.99 -6.05 10.68
C ALA A 37 7.49 -5.50 9.32
N PRO A 38 6.20 -5.15 9.14
CA PRO A 38 5.69 -4.44 7.96
C PRO A 38 6.47 -3.18 7.62
N MET A 39 6.78 -2.35 8.62
CA MET A 39 7.54 -1.11 8.43
C MET A 39 8.95 -1.40 7.87
N TRP A 40 9.67 -2.35 8.46
CA TRP A 40 10.99 -2.76 7.96
C TRP A 40 10.92 -3.37 6.56
N MET A 41 9.86 -4.13 6.27
CA MET A 41 9.65 -4.72 4.94
C MET A 41 9.56 -3.62 3.87
N VAL A 42 8.74 -2.59 4.11
CA VAL A 42 8.60 -1.44 3.21
C VAL A 42 9.92 -0.66 3.09
N ILE A 43 10.64 -0.44 4.20
CA ILE A 43 11.93 0.26 4.18
C ILE A 43 12.96 -0.52 3.34
N ILE A 44 13.10 -1.82 3.58
CA ILE A 44 14.06 -2.68 2.86
C ILE A 44 13.74 -2.68 1.37
N THR A 45 12.47 -2.85 1.00
CA THR A 45 12.05 -2.80 -0.41
C THR A 45 12.43 -1.46 -1.05
N ASN A 46 12.08 -0.33 -0.45
CA ASN A 46 12.36 0.99 -1.03
C ASN A 46 13.86 1.30 -1.06
N VAL A 47 14.62 1.00 0.00
CA VAL A 47 16.07 1.21 0.04
C VAL A 47 16.77 0.35 -1.00
N THR A 48 16.37 -0.93 -1.13
CA THR A 48 16.91 -1.84 -2.14
C THR A 48 16.57 -1.33 -3.54
N ASN A 49 15.35 -0.84 -3.76
CA ASN A 49 14.94 -0.27 -5.03
C ASN A 49 15.81 0.93 -5.41
N ILE A 50 15.96 1.91 -4.51
CA ILE A 50 16.80 3.09 -4.72
C ILE A 50 18.25 2.70 -5.00
N ALA A 51 18.83 1.83 -4.17
CA ALA A 51 20.23 1.41 -4.35
C ALA A 51 20.46 0.71 -5.70
N LEU A 52 19.52 -0.14 -6.13
CA LEU A 52 19.60 -0.83 -7.41
C LEU A 52 19.30 0.09 -8.59
N ASP A 53 18.42 1.08 -8.44
CA ASP A 53 18.20 2.09 -9.47
C ASP A 53 19.47 2.93 -9.69
N LEU A 54 20.14 3.36 -8.62
CA LEU A 54 21.43 4.03 -8.73
C LEU A 54 22.47 3.14 -9.43
N LEU A 55 22.54 1.86 -9.06
CA LEU A 55 23.51 0.93 -9.63
C LEU A 55 23.23 0.60 -11.11
N PHE A 56 22.00 0.23 -11.45
CA PHE A 56 21.64 -0.25 -12.77
C PHE A 56 21.44 0.90 -13.75
N VAL A 57 20.77 1.97 -13.34
CA VAL A 57 20.45 3.09 -14.23
C VAL A 57 21.64 4.03 -14.38
N MET A 58 22.25 4.47 -13.27
CA MET A 58 23.39 5.39 -13.35
C MET A 58 24.72 4.67 -13.54
N GLY A 59 24.93 3.54 -12.84
CA GLY A 59 26.20 2.80 -12.90
C GLY A 59 26.39 1.97 -14.18
N LEU A 60 25.41 1.12 -14.51
CA LEU A 60 25.47 0.24 -15.70
C LEU A 60 24.87 0.87 -16.97
N GLY A 61 24.23 2.03 -16.86
CA GLY A 61 23.57 2.72 -17.98
C GLY A 61 22.31 2.02 -18.50
N TRP A 62 21.79 1.04 -17.74
CA TRP A 62 20.57 0.30 -18.10
C TRP A 62 19.37 1.18 -17.80
N LYS A 63 18.83 1.83 -18.84
CA LYS A 63 17.74 2.81 -18.74
C LYS A 63 16.46 2.24 -18.10
N VAL A 64 15.49 1.88 -18.94
CA VAL A 64 14.16 1.45 -18.50
C VAL A 64 14.19 0.01 -17.97
N GLU A 65 15.05 -0.82 -18.56
CA GLU A 65 15.23 -2.22 -18.12
C GLU A 65 15.86 -2.31 -16.72
N GLY A 66 16.82 -1.43 -16.42
CA GLY A 66 17.45 -1.33 -15.11
C GLY A 66 16.44 -0.99 -14.02
N ALA A 67 15.61 0.03 -14.25
CA ALA A 67 14.55 0.43 -13.33
C ALA A 67 13.51 -0.68 -13.09
N ALA A 68 13.12 -1.40 -14.14
CA ALA A 68 12.19 -2.53 -14.01
C ALA A 68 12.79 -3.67 -13.18
N LEU A 69 14.04 -4.06 -13.45
CA LEU A 69 14.75 -5.11 -12.70
C LEU A 69 15.00 -4.73 -11.25
N ALA A 70 15.43 -3.49 -10.99
CA ALA A 70 15.61 -2.98 -9.63
C ALA A 70 14.33 -3.11 -8.81
N SER A 71 13.18 -2.77 -9.41
CA SER A 71 11.88 -2.87 -8.77
C SER A 71 11.47 -4.33 -8.50
N VAL A 72 11.75 -5.26 -9.44
CA VAL A 72 11.48 -6.70 -9.23
C VAL A 72 12.32 -7.22 -8.05
N ILE A 73 13.63 -6.97 -8.05
CA ILE A 73 14.53 -7.45 -6.99
C ILE A 73 14.14 -6.84 -5.64
N ALA A 74 13.75 -5.57 -5.60
CA ALA A 74 13.27 -4.92 -4.40
C ALA A 74 12.01 -5.60 -3.82
N ASP A 75 11.03 -5.93 -4.65
CA ASP A 75 9.82 -6.65 -4.21
C ASP A 75 10.15 -8.05 -3.66
N TYR A 76 11.06 -8.78 -4.31
CA TYR A 76 11.55 -10.06 -3.81
C TYR A 76 12.36 -9.95 -2.51
N SER A 77 13.12 -8.87 -2.33
CA SER A 77 13.86 -8.61 -1.08
C SER A 77 12.92 -8.39 0.11
N GLY A 78 11.83 -7.63 -0.12
CA GLY A 78 10.76 -7.44 0.86
C GLY A 78 10.08 -8.75 1.19
N MET A 79 9.76 -9.55 0.18
CA MET A 79 9.13 -10.86 0.35
C MET A 79 10.01 -11.80 1.19
N ALA A 80 11.30 -11.88 0.89
CA ALA A 80 12.24 -12.69 1.64
C ALA A 80 12.31 -12.27 3.11
N PHE A 81 12.42 -10.97 3.39
CA PHE A 81 12.42 -10.44 4.76
C PHE A 81 11.10 -10.72 5.49
N GLY A 82 9.97 -10.51 4.82
CA GLY A 82 8.64 -10.78 5.37
C GLY A 82 8.45 -12.25 5.73
N LEU A 83 8.87 -13.18 4.85
CA LEU A 83 8.85 -14.61 5.12
C LEU A 83 9.69 -14.99 6.35
N VAL A 84 10.88 -14.40 6.51
CA VAL A 84 11.72 -14.61 7.71
C VAL A 84 11.00 -14.10 8.97
N CYS A 85 10.34 -12.94 8.91
CA CYS A 85 9.58 -12.40 10.04
C CYS A 85 8.38 -13.26 10.40
N VAL A 86 7.65 -13.76 9.41
CA VAL A 86 6.55 -14.70 9.60
C VAL A 86 7.07 -15.99 10.23
N TRP A 87 8.14 -16.57 9.71
CA TRP A 87 8.75 -17.78 10.25
C TRP A 87 9.17 -17.63 11.72
N LYS A 88 9.84 -16.53 12.07
CA LYS A 88 10.21 -16.23 13.46
C LYS A 88 8.98 -16.11 14.37
N THR A 89 7.95 -15.41 13.90
CA THR A 89 6.70 -15.23 14.66
C THR A 89 5.95 -16.56 14.80
N TRP A 90 5.98 -17.39 13.76
CA TRP A 90 5.37 -18.73 13.73
C TRP A 90 6.00 -19.67 14.75
N GLN A 91 7.34 -19.69 14.81
CA GLN A 91 8.09 -20.46 15.81
C GLN A 91 7.83 -19.95 17.23
N ALA A 92 7.87 -18.64 17.43
CA ALA A 92 7.64 -18.04 18.75
C ALA A 92 6.23 -18.33 19.30
N ARG A 93 5.22 -18.43 18.43
CA ARG A 93 3.83 -18.73 18.81
C ARG A 93 3.47 -20.22 18.76
N GLN A 94 4.43 -21.09 18.45
CA GLN A 94 4.22 -22.55 18.35
C GLN A 94 3.00 -22.94 17.48
N LEU A 95 2.84 -22.25 16.34
CA LEU A 95 1.70 -22.50 15.46
C LEU A 95 1.78 -23.91 14.82
N PRO A 96 0.63 -24.50 14.44
CA PRO A 96 0.57 -25.84 13.82
C PRO A 96 1.45 -25.97 12.59
N SER A 97 1.73 -27.20 12.15
CA SER A 97 2.54 -27.38 10.94
C SER A 97 1.81 -26.81 9.69
N PRO A 98 2.52 -26.19 8.73
CA PRO A 98 1.88 -25.63 7.53
C PRO A 98 1.04 -26.65 6.74
N LYS A 99 1.45 -27.94 6.77
CA LYS A 99 0.75 -29.05 6.11
C LYS A 99 -0.63 -29.33 6.73
N GLN A 100 -0.74 -29.23 8.05
CA GLN A 100 -2.02 -29.40 8.75
C GLN A 100 -2.95 -28.21 8.45
N LEU A 101 -2.41 -27.00 8.41
CA LEU A 101 -3.19 -25.81 8.06
C LEU A 101 -3.76 -25.90 6.64
N LEU A 102 -2.94 -26.36 5.67
CA LEU A 102 -3.36 -26.49 4.28
C LEU A 102 -4.54 -27.45 4.10
N ALA A 103 -4.58 -28.53 4.89
CA ALA A 103 -5.67 -29.51 4.87
C ALA A 103 -7.00 -28.90 5.37
N ASP A 104 -6.95 -28.12 6.45
CA ASP A 104 -8.15 -27.43 6.99
C ASP A 104 -8.62 -26.28 6.09
N THR A 105 -7.70 -25.66 5.33
CA THR A 105 -8.00 -24.48 4.50
C THR A 105 -8.99 -24.81 3.36
N GLN A 106 -9.01 -26.07 2.89
CA GLN A 106 -9.90 -26.49 1.80
C GLN A 106 -11.39 -26.34 2.12
N HIS A 107 -11.77 -26.43 3.40
CA HIS A 107 -13.17 -26.29 3.83
C HIS A 107 -13.61 -24.82 4.04
N GLY A 108 -12.67 -23.88 4.17
CA GLY A 108 -12.95 -22.47 4.51
C GLY A 108 -12.82 -21.48 3.34
N LEU A 109 -12.17 -21.87 2.24
CA LEU A 109 -11.80 -20.95 1.16
C LEU A 109 -13.01 -20.27 0.49
N GLY A 110 -14.10 -21.00 0.28
CA GLY A 110 -15.31 -20.45 -0.35
C GLY A 110 -15.97 -19.33 0.48
N ARG A 111 -15.98 -19.45 1.82
CA ARG A 111 -16.49 -18.42 2.72
C ARG A 111 -15.57 -17.19 2.73
N PHE A 112 -14.26 -17.41 2.72
CA PHE A 112 -13.27 -16.34 2.63
C PHE A 112 -13.39 -15.55 1.32
N VAL A 113 -13.49 -16.24 0.18
CA VAL A 113 -13.67 -15.60 -1.14
C VAL A 113 -14.97 -14.80 -1.20
N LYS A 114 -16.07 -15.35 -0.68
CA LYS A 114 -17.36 -14.64 -0.66
C LYS A 114 -17.32 -13.35 0.17
N LEU A 115 -16.66 -13.38 1.33
CA LEU A 115 -16.47 -12.21 2.19
C LEU A 115 -15.62 -11.13 1.51
N ASN A 116 -14.51 -11.53 0.88
CA ASN A 116 -13.59 -10.59 0.22
C ASN A 116 -14.13 -10.06 -1.11
N ARG A 117 -14.99 -10.81 -1.81
CA ARG A 117 -15.55 -10.41 -3.11
C ARG A 117 -16.29 -9.09 -3.03
N ASP A 118 -17.09 -8.88 -2.00
CA ASP A 118 -17.92 -7.67 -1.90
C ASP A 118 -17.04 -6.42 -1.61
N ILE A 119 -16.02 -6.55 -0.75
CA ILE A 119 -15.02 -5.48 -0.49
C ILE A 119 -14.19 -5.20 -1.76
N PHE A 120 -13.80 -6.25 -2.47
CA PHE A 120 -13.05 -6.15 -3.72
C PHE A 120 -13.86 -5.44 -4.81
N LEU A 121 -15.14 -5.80 -4.98
CA LEU A 121 -16.04 -5.15 -5.94
C LEU A 121 -16.23 -3.67 -5.61
N ARG A 122 -16.40 -3.31 -4.33
CA ARG A 122 -16.45 -1.92 -3.90
C ARG A 122 -15.19 -1.16 -4.30
N SER A 123 -14.02 -1.74 -4.04
CA SER A 123 -12.72 -1.11 -4.35
C SER A 123 -12.51 -0.97 -5.86
N LEU A 124 -12.92 -1.98 -6.65
CA LEU A 124 -12.90 -1.92 -8.12
C LEU A 124 -13.80 -0.81 -8.66
N CYS A 125 -15.01 -0.66 -8.13
CA CYS A 125 -15.93 0.41 -8.54
C CYS A 125 -15.34 1.79 -8.27
N LEU A 126 -14.71 1.99 -7.11
CA LEU A 126 -14.05 3.25 -6.77
C LEU A 126 -12.85 3.53 -7.69
N GLN A 127 -12.02 2.51 -7.96
CA GLN A 127 -10.89 2.63 -8.88
C GLN A 127 -11.35 2.94 -10.31
N ALA A 128 -12.46 2.34 -10.76
CA ALA A 128 -13.06 2.63 -12.05
C ALA A 128 -13.56 4.07 -12.13
N ALA A 129 -14.15 4.61 -11.05
CA ALA A 129 -14.59 5.99 -10.98
C ALA A 129 -13.41 6.98 -11.11
N PHE A 130 -12.28 6.73 -10.41
CA PHE A 130 -11.08 7.57 -10.54
C PHE A 130 -10.42 7.48 -11.92
N SER A 131 -10.41 6.28 -12.51
CA SER A 131 -9.91 6.08 -13.88
C SER A 131 -10.78 6.84 -14.88
N PHE A 132 -12.10 6.75 -14.74
CA PHE A 132 -13.05 7.50 -15.55
C PHE A 132 -12.89 9.01 -15.37
N MET A 133 -12.73 9.50 -14.15
CA MET A 133 -12.47 10.92 -13.88
C MET A 133 -11.19 11.41 -14.55
N THR A 134 -10.12 10.61 -14.54
CA THR A 134 -8.87 10.94 -15.25
C THR A 134 -9.08 10.98 -16.76
N PHE A 135 -9.78 9.99 -17.31
CA PHE A 135 -10.07 9.91 -18.74
C PHE A 135 -10.95 11.07 -19.23
N GLN A 136 -12.00 11.40 -18.47
CA GLN A 136 -12.87 12.53 -18.79
C GLN A 136 -12.16 13.86 -18.53
N GLY A 137 -11.32 13.95 -17.50
CA GLY A 137 -10.46 15.10 -17.21
C GLY A 137 -9.64 15.50 -18.43
N ALA A 138 -9.04 14.51 -19.13
CA ALA A 138 -8.26 14.71 -20.36
C ALA A 138 -9.02 15.44 -21.48
N SER A 139 -10.35 15.45 -21.46
CA SER A 139 -11.18 16.13 -22.46
C SER A 139 -11.50 17.60 -22.14
N PHE A 140 -11.21 18.08 -20.92
CA PHE A 140 -11.52 19.44 -20.47
C PHE A 140 -10.39 20.47 -20.69
N GLY A 141 -9.32 20.09 -21.39
CA GLY A 141 -8.17 20.95 -21.69
C GLY A 141 -6.98 20.73 -20.73
N ASP A 142 -5.76 20.95 -21.26
CA ASP A 142 -4.51 20.55 -20.60
C ASP A 142 -4.30 21.20 -19.21
N ASP A 143 -4.73 22.45 -19.02
CA ASP A 143 -4.60 23.18 -17.75
C ASP A 143 -5.47 22.56 -16.64
N VAL A 144 -6.70 22.16 -16.96
CA VAL A 144 -7.63 21.53 -15.99
C VAL A 144 -7.14 20.13 -15.62
N VAL A 145 -6.58 19.39 -16.58
CA VAL A 145 -5.97 18.07 -16.36
C VAL A 145 -4.77 18.19 -15.42
N ALA A 146 -3.91 19.16 -15.67
CA ALA A 146 -2.71 19.36 -14.87
C ALA A 146 -3.04 19.79 -13.43
N ALA A 147 -4.00 20.71 -13.25
CA ALA A 147 -4.50 21.08 -11.93
C ALA A 147 -5.12 19.87 -11.20
N ASN A 148 -5.93 19.07 -11.89
CA ASN A 148 -6.53 17.86 -11.32
C ASN A 148 -5.49 16.81 -10.94
N ALA A 149 -4.44 16.62 -11.74
CA ALA A 149 -3.36 15.68 -11.43
C ALA A 149 -2.66 16.05 -10.11
N VAL A 150 -2.43 17.33 -9.88
CA VAL A 150 -1.79 17.86 -8.66
C VAL A 150 -2.68 17.66 -7.44
N LEU A 151 -3.97 17.99 -7.58
CA LEU A 151 -4.96 17.73 -6.52
C LEU A 151 -5.04 16.24 -6.19
N MET A 152 -5.02 15.36 -7.19
CA MET A 152 -5.01 13.91 -7.00
C MET A 152 -3.72 13.43 -6.33
N SER A 153 -2.56 14.02 -6.63
CA SER A 153 -1.31 13.72 -5.90
C SER A 153 -1.40 14.08 -4.42
N PHE A 154 -1.94 15.26 -4.09
CA PHE A 154 -2.16 15.65 -2.70
C PHE A 154 -3.19 14.75 -2.01
N LEU A 155 -4.29 14.43 -2.68
CA LEU A 155 -5.31 13.52 -2.17
C LEU A 155 -4.71 12.14 -1.86
N MET A 156 -3.91 11.57 -2.78
CA MET A 156 -3.27 10.28 -2.55
C MET A 156 -2.25 10.34 -1.41
N MET A 157 -1.47 11.42 -1.31
CA MET A 157 -0.52 11.59 -0.20
C MET A 157 -1.23 11.60 1.16
N ILE A 158 -2.33 12.35 1.27
CA ILE A 158 -3.17 12.36 2.48
C ILE A 158 -3.77 10.97 2.72
N SER A 159 -4.32 10.35 1.68
CA SER A 159 -4.93 9.02 1.76
C SER A 159 -3.95 7.99 2.29
N TYR A 160 -2.73 7.93 1.77
CA TYR A 160 -1.72 6.97 2.26
C TYR A 160 -1.33 7.20 3.72
N GLY A 161 -1.32 8.46 4.18
CA GLY A 161 -1.15 8.76 5.61
C GLY A 161 -2.31 8.22 6.45
N MET A 162 -3.55 8.39 5.98
CA MET A 162 -4.76 7.96 6.66
C MET A 162 -4.99 6.44 6.59
N ASP A 163 -4.58 5.78 5.51
CA ASP A 163 -4.68 4.34 5.33
C ASP A 163 -3.85 3.59 6.39
N GLY A 164 -2.73 4.18 6.84
CA GLY A 164 -1.97 3.66 7.98
C GLY A 164 -2.80 3.59 9.28
N PHE A 165 -3.59 4.63 9.56
CA PHE A 165 -4.52 4.63 10.70
C PHE A 165 -5.68 3.65 10.48
N ALA A 166 -6.19 3.53 9.26
CA ALA A 166 -7.23 2.57 8.93
C ALA A 166 -6.76 1.12 9.17
N TYR A 167 -5.57 0.76 8.70
CA TYR A 167 -4.98 -0.56 8.93
C TYR A 167 -4.71 -0.85 10.41
N ALA A 168 -4.25 0.15 11.18
CA ALA A 168 -4.11 0.02 12.62
C ALA A 168 -5.48 -0.22 13.29
N MET A 169 -6.51 0.53 12.89
CA MET A 169 -7.88 0.37 13.37
C MET A 169 -8.39 -1.04 13.11
N GLU A 170 -8.27 -1.53 11.88
CA GLU A 170 -8.73 -2.86 11.46
C GLU A 170 -8.07 -3.97 12.29
N ALA A 171 -6.76 -3.87 12.52
CA ALA A 171 -6.04 -4.82 13.35
C ALA A 171 -6.46 -4.77 14.83
N MET A 172 -6.64 -3.57 15.41
CA MET A 172 -7.06 -3.41 16.80
C MET A 172 -8.51 -3.85 17.04
N VAL A 173 -9.43 -3.42 16.17
CA VAL A 173 -10.84 -3.83 16.19
C VAL A 173 -10.97 -5.32 15.95
N GLY A 174 -10.22 -5.89 15.01
CA GLY A 174 -10.18 -7.33 14.75
C GLY A 174 -9.75 -8.13 15.98
N LYS A 175 -8.73 -7.67 16.71
CA LYS A 175 -8.33 -8.27 17.99
C LYS A 175 -9.41 -8.15 19.06
N ALA A 176 -9.98 -6.96 19.26
CA ALA A 176 -10.97 -6.71 20.31
C ALA A 176 -12.25 -7.54 20.09
N ILE A 177 -12.74 -7.60 18.86
CA ILE A 177 -13.88 -8.45 18.48
C ILE A 177 -13.52 -9.93 18.66
N GLY A 178 -12.33 -10.34 18.23
CA GLY A 178 -11.84 -11.72 18.41
C GLY A 178 -11.73 -12.15 19.88
N ALA A 179 -11.33 -11.22 20.76
CA ALA A 179 -11.26 -11.41 22.21
C ALA A 179 -12.61 -11.25 22.93
N LYS A 180 -13.68 -10.85 22.21
CA LYS A 180 -14.99 -10.47 22.77
C LYS A 180 -14.92 -9.36 23.84
N ASP A 181 -13.91 -8.50 23.77
CA ASP A 181 -13.69 -7.42 24.70
C ASP A 181 -14.31 -6.11 24.18
N ARG A 182 -15.43 -5.70 24.78
CA ARG A 182 -16.13 -4.47 24.40
C ARG A 182 -15.43 -3.20 24.88
N ALA A 183 -14.68 -3.25 25.98
CA ALA A 183 -13.95 -2.09 26.48
C ALA A 183 -12.79 -1.77 25.54
N GLN A 184 -11.98 -2.78 25.20
CA GLN A 184 -10.89 -2.63 24.24
C GLN A 184 -11.40 -2.18 22.85
N LEU A 185 -12.57 -2.64 22.43
CA LEU A 185 -13.20 -2.18 21.18
C LEU A 185 -13.53 -0.69 21.24
N SER A 186 -14.18 -0.23 22.31
CA SER A 186 -14.54 1.17 22.50
C SER A 186 -13.30 2.07 22.53
N ASP A 187 -12.28 1.68 23.30
CA ASP A 187 -11.03 2.43 23.43
C ASP A 187 -10.30 2.52 22.08
N SER A 188 -10.28 1.43 21.31
CA SER A 188 -9.68 1.40 19.98
C SER A 188 -10.41 2.33 19.00
N LEU A 189 -11.75 2.36 19.04
CA LEU A 189 -12.57 3.22 18.19
C LEU A 189 -12.38 4.70 18.56
N ILE A 190 -12.47 5.05 19.84
CA ILE A 190 -12.34 6.43 20.32
C ILE A 190 -10.93 6.95 20.07
N GLY A 191 -9.91 6.16 20.44
CA GLY A 191 -8.51 6.54 20.25
C GLY A 191 -8.19 6.78 18.78
N THR A 192 -8.59 5.85 17.89
CA THR A 192 -8.31 6.01 16.46
C THR A 192 -9.10 7.17 15.86
N PHE A 193 -10.37 7.36 16.23
CA PHE A 193 -11.17 8.48 15.74
C PHE A 193 -10.58 9.83 16.17
N PHE A 194 -10.17 9.95 17.43
CA PHE A 194 -9.57 11.16 17.96
C PHE A 194 -8.27 11.54 17.24
N TRP A 195 -7.35 10.58 17.09
CA TRP A 195 -6.08 10.82 16.39
C TRP A 195 -6.29 11.10 14.89
N SER A 196 -7.19 10.36 14.25
CA SER A 196 -7.61 10.60 12.86
C SER A 196 -8.16 12.02 12.69
N LEU A 197 -9.04 12.47 13.59
CA LEU A 197 -9.61 13.82 13.55
C LEU A 197 -8.55 14.91 13.74
N ILE A 198 -7.63 14.74 14.70
CA ILE A 198 -6.53 15.70 14.93
C ILE A 198 -5.67 15.84 13.67
N ILE A 199 -5.32 14.72 13.04
CA ILE A 199 -4.48 14.73 11.85
C ILE A 199 -5.22 15.35 10.65
N CYS A 200 -6.49 15.00 10.45
CA CYS A 200 -7.30 15.62 9.42
C CYS A 200 -7.39 17.14 9.60
N LEU A 201 -7.70 17.61 10.83
CA LEU A 201 -7.75 19.05 11.13
C LEU A 201 -6.39 19.73 10.91
N GLY A 202 -5.31 19.09 11.36
CA GLY A 202 -3.95 19.58 11.13
C GLY A 202 -3.62 19.71 9.65
N LEU A 203 -3.93 18.68 8.84
CA LEU A 203 -3.77 18.72 7.39
C LEU A 203 -4.62 19.81 6.76
N THR A 204 -5.89 19.96 7.15
CA THR A 204 -6.76 21.03 6.65
C THR A 204 -6.15 22.42 6.90
N VAL A 205 -5.62 22.67 8.10
CA VAL A 205 -4.96 23.95 8.43
C VAL A 205 -3.71 24.15 7.57
N VAL A 206 -2.87 23.11 7.43
CA VAL A 206 -1.66 23.19 6.60
C VAL A 206 -2.00 23.48 5.14
N PHE A 207 -2.99 22.78 4.55
CA PHE A 207 -3.41 23.02 3.18
C PHE A 207 -4.07 24.39 3.00
N SER A 208 -4.81 24.88 3.99
CA SER A 208 -5.41 26.22 3.95
C SER A 208 -4.36 27.34 4.00
N LEU A 209 -3.26 27.15 4.73
CA LEU A 209 -2.22 28.18 4.90
C LEU A 209 -1.09 28.08 3.86
N ALA A 210 -0.72 26.86 3.47
CA ALA A 210 0.43 26.59 2.62
C ALA A 210 0.06 25.98 1.25
N GLY A 211 -1.22 25.79 0.95
CA GLY A 211 -1.67 25.13 -0.29
C GLY A 211 -1.15 25.79 -1.56
N ALA A 212 -1.18 27.12 -1.64
CA ALA A 212 -0.66 27.86 -2.80
C ALA A 212 0.85 27.65 -3.00
N ASN A 213 1.64 27.68 -1.90
CA ASN A 213 3.09 27.46 -1.94
C ASN A 213 3.44 25.99 -2.29
N LEU A 214 2.67 25.03 -1.78
CA LEU A 214 2.85 23.61 -2.08
C LEU A 214 2.53 23.29 -3.54
N ILE A 215 1.46 23.89 -4.10
CA ILE A 215 1.10 23.74 -5.52
C ILE A 215 2.22 24.33 -6.39
N ALA A 216 2.72 25.53 -6.05
CA ALA A 216 3.81 26.18 -6.78
C ALA A 216 5.16 25.44 -6.73
N MET A 217 5.40 24.56 -5.74
CA MET A 217 6.60 23.71 -5.70
C MET A 217 6.50 22.51 -6.64
N ILE A 218 5.29 22.04 -6.96
CA ILE A 218 5.05 20.84 -7.77
C ILE A 218 4.70 21.19 -9.22
N THR A 219 4.22 22.41 -9.48
CA THR A 219 3.85 22.88 -10.82
C THR A 219 4.53 24.19 -11.19
N SER A 220 4.82 24.36 -12.49
CA SER A 220 5.16 25.67 -13.07
C SER A 220 3.92 26.44 -13.56
N ILE A 221 2.72 26.00 -13.15
CA ILE A 221 1.47 26.61 -13.58
C ILE A 221 1.23 27.80 -12.66
N ALA A 222 1.38 29.01 -13.22
CA ALA A 222 1.03 30.23 -12.51
C ALA A 222 -0.47 30.22 -12.20
N ILE A 223 -0.81 30.33 -10.92
CA ILE A 223 -2.18 30.61 -10.44
C ILE A 223 -2.45 32.10 -10.61
#